data_AF-A0A7J7RUT0-F1
#
_entry.id   AF-A0A7J7RUT0-F1
#
_cell.length_a   1.000
_cell.length_b   1.000
_cell.length_c   1.000
_cell.angle_alpha   90.00
_cell.angle_beta   90.00
_cell.angle_gamma   90.00
#
_symmetry.space_group_name_H-M   'P 1'
#
loop_
_entity.id
_entity.type
_entity.pdbx_description
1 polymer ?
#
loop_
_entity_poly.entity_id
_entity_poly.type
_entity_poly.pdbx_seq_one_letter_code
_entity_poly.pdbx_strand_id
1 'polypeptide(L)'
;MERSRMSLPTGPDTLCFDKDEFMKEDFDVDHFVSDCRKRVQLEELRDDLELYYKLLKTAMVELINKDYADFVNLSTNLVGMDKVLNQLSVPLGQLREEVLSLRSSVSEGIRAVDERMSKQEDIRGKKMCVLRLIQVIRSVEKIEKILNSQSSKETSALEGHSPLLTGQILERIATEFNQLQFHAVQSKGMPLLDKVRPRIAGITAMLQQSLEGLLLEGLQTVDVDIVRHCLRTYATIDKTRDAEALVGQVLVKPYMDQVIIEQVVESHPNGLQIMYNKLLEFVPHHCRLLREVTGGAISSEKGNTVPGYDFLVNSVWPEIVRGLEENLPSLFNPGDPNAFHEVPVPPSF
;
A
#
# COMPACT_ATOMS: atom_id res chain seq x y z
N MET A 1 32.20 -41.75 -45.86
CA MET A 1 33.46 -42.35 -45.39
C MET A 1 34.01 -43.19 -46.53
N GLU A 2 34.84 -42.58 -47.36
CA GLU A 2 35.59 -43.32 -48.37
C GLU A 2 36.47 -44.32 -47.63
N ARG A 3 36.21 -45.61 -47.81
CA ARG A 3 37.18 -46.65 -47.44
C ARG A 3 38.40 -46.37 -48.30
N SER A 4 39.41 -45.68 -47.74
CA SER A 4 40.71 -45.53 -48.37
C SER A 4 41.13 -46.90 -48.85
N ARG A 5 41.14 -47.09 -50.18
CA ARG A 5 41.66 -48.29 -50.82
C ARG A 5 43.07 -48.47 -50.27
N MET A 6 43.26 -49.45 -49.39
CA MET A 6 44.60 -49.88 -48.98
C MET A 6 45.28 -50.35 -50.27
N SER A 7 46.07 -49.47 -50.87
CA SER A 7 46.76 -49.74 -52.11
C SER A 7 47.90 -50.69 -51.76
N LEU A 8 47.62 -51.99 -51.84
CA LEU A 8 48.67 -52.99 -51.83
C LEU A 8 49.60 -52.74 -53.03
N PRO A 9 50.89 -53.10 -52.93
CA PRO A 9 51.81 -52.91 -54.03
C PRO A 9 51.34 -53.70 -55.25
N THR A 10 51.41 -53.08 -56.41
CA THR A 10 51.07 -53.72 -57.68
C THR A 10 52.10 -54.85 -57.93
N GLY A 11 51.73 -56.09 -57.58
CA GLY A 11 52.56 -57.25 -57.94
C GLY A 11 52.64 -57.44 -59.46
N PRO A 12 53.55 -58.29 -59.97
CA PRO A 12 53.78 -58.47 -61.41
C PRO A 12 52.49 -58.85 -62.16
N ASP A 13 52.31 -58.34 -63.38
CA ASP A 13 51.16 -58.66 -64.27
C ASP A 13 51.18 -60.12 -64.76
N THR A 14 52.20 -60.89 -64.39
CA THR A 14 52.40 -62.29 -64.75
C THR A 14 51.77 -63.27 -63.75
N LEU A 15 51.15 -62.79 -62.67
CA LEU A 15 50.55 -63.67 -61.66
C LEU A 15 49.33 -64.41 -62.23
N CYS A 16 49.23 -65.70 -61.91
CA CYS A 16 48.12 -66.55 -62.36
C CYS A 16 46.76 -66.28 -61.66
N PHE A 17 46.68 -65.33 -60.73
CA PHE A 17 45.48 -65.01 -59.95
C PHE A 17 45.26 -63.50 -59.79
N ASP A 18 44.01 -63.13 -59.52
CA ASP A 18 43.65 -61.76 -59.13
C ASP A 18 43.90 -61.56 -57.63
N LYS A 19 44.57 -60.46 -57.28
CA LYS A 19 44.96 -60.11 -55.90
C LYS A 19 43.77 -59.63 -55.08
N ASP A 20 42.77 -59.06 -55.74
CA ASP A 20 41.59 -58.51 -55.09
C ASP A 20 40.69 -59.61 -54.51
N GLU A 21 40.87 -60.86 -54.93
CA GLU A 21 40.18 -62.03 -54.36
C GLU A 21 40.51 -62.21 -52.87
N PHE A 22 41.76 -61.94 -52.45
CA PHE A 22 42.17 -62.03 -51.04
C PHE A 22 41.55 -60.94 -50.13
N MET A 23 40.96 -59.90 -50.73
CA MET A 23 40.33 -58.80 -50.00
C MET A 23 38.81 -58.96 -49.85
N LYS A 24 38.24 -60.02 -50.43
CA LYS A 24 36.82 -60.32 -50.29
C LYS A 24 36.55 -60.91 -48.90
N GLU A 25 35.48 -60.45 -48.27
CA GLU A 25 35.05 -60.94 -46.94
C GLU A 25 34.67 -62.43 -46.97
N ASP A 26 34.25 -62.96 -48.14
CA ASP A 26 33.85 -64.35 -48.37
C ASP A 26 34.94 -65.22 -49.04
N PHE A 27 36.22 -64.92 -48.80
CA PHE A 27 37.32 -65.65 -49.43
C PHE A 27 37.33 -67.15 -49.04
N ASP A 28 37.20 -68.03 -50.03
CA ASP A 28 37.27 -69.48 -49.88
C ASP A 28 38.51 -70.03 -50.62
N VAL A 29 39.39 -70.67 -49.85
CA VAL A 29 40.65 -71.25 -50.34
C VAL A 29 40.41 -72.36 -51.36
N ASP A 30 39.42 -73.22 -51.11
CA ASP A 30 39.13 -74.38 -51.97
C ASP A 30 38.55 -73.92 -53.30
N HIS A 31 37.66 -72.92 -53.27
CA HIS A 31 37.12 -72.27 -54.47
C HIS A 31 38.22 -71.58 -55.28
N PHE A 32 39.07 -70.79 -54.60
CA PHE A 32 40.18 -70.06 -55.23
C PHE A 32 41.20 -70.98 -55.91
N VAL A 33 41.64 -72.04 -55.22
CA VAL A 33 42.60 -73.01 -55.78
C VAL A 33 41.96 -73.80 -56.93
N SER A 34 40.68 -74.15 -56.84
CA SER A 34 39.94 -74.83 -57.91
C SER A 34 39.88 -73.97 -59.18
N ASP A 35 39.61 -72.67 -59.05
CA ASP A 35 39.56 -71.74 -60.19
C ASP A 35 40.93 -71.42 -60.79
N CYS A 36 41.99 -71.42 -59.98
CA CYS A 36 43.36 -71.27 -60.48
C CYS A 36 43.87 -72.54 -61.16
N ARG A 37 43.52 -73.73 -60.64
CA ARG A 37 43.89 -75.03 -61.21
C ARG A 37 43.29 -75.27 -62.61
N LYS A 38 42.16 -74.62 -62.94
CA LYS A 38 41.60 -74.62 -64.31
C LYS A 38 42.50 -73.91 -65.33
N ARG A 39 43.37 -73.00 -64.87
CA ARG A 39 44.17 -72.12 -65.72
C ARG A 39 45.65 -72.47 -65.74
N VAL A 40 46.21 -72.97 -64.64
CA VAL A 40 47.67 -73.09 -64.41
C VAL A 40 48.01 -74.36 -63.59
N GLN A 41 49.24 -74.89 -63.68
CA GLN A 41 49.70 -76.01 -62.84
C GLN A 41 49.85 -75.59 -61.37
N LEU A 42 49.74 -76.55 -60.45
CA LEU A 42 49.78 -76.28 -58.99
C LEU A 42 51.14 -75.75 -58.54
N GLU A 43 52.22 -76.17 -59.21
CA GLU A 43 53.58 -75.75 -58.96
C GLU A 43 53.78 -74.27 -59.30
N GLU A 44 53.28 -73.84 -60.46
CA GLU A 44 53.31 -72.43 -60.89
C GLU A 44 52.45 -71.54 -59.97
N LEU A 45 51.28 -72.02 -59.54
CA LEU A 45 50.45 -71.30 -58.56
C LEU A 45 51.17 -71.11 -57.22
N ARG A 46 51.85 -72.14 -56.72
CA ARG A 46 52.62 -72.06 -55.47
C ARG A 46 53.74 -71.02 -55.59
N ASP A 47 54.49 -71.06 -56.68
CA ASP A 47 55.64 -70.19 -56.88
C ASP A 47 55.19 -68.71 -57.02
N ASP A 48 54.07 -68.45 -57.70
CA ASP A 48 53.43 -67.14 -57.79
C ASP A 48 52.91 -66.63 -56.44
N LEU A 49 52.30 -67.50 -55.64
CA LEU A 49 51.85 -67.16 -54.28
C LEU A 49 53.04 -66.81 -53.37
N GLU A 50 54.14 -67.55 -53.47
CA GLU A 50 55.35 -67.27 -52.68
C GLU A 50 56.00 -65.94 -53.10
N LEU A 51 56.03 -65.65 -54.40
CA LEU A 51 56.49 -64.38 -54.94
C LEU A 51 55.65 -63.21 -54.40
N TYR A 52 54.32 -63.35 -54.46
CA TYR A 52 53.40 -62.33 -53.96
C TYR A 52 53.53 -62.14 -52.44
N TYR A 53 53.68 -63.22 -51.67
CA TYR A 53 53.92 -63.15 -50.23
C TYR A 53 55.20 -62.39 -49.88
N LYS A 54 56.32 -62.65 -50.59
CA LYS A 54 57.59 -61.94 -50.38
C LYS A 54 57.43 -60.44 -50.69
N LEU A 55 56.74 -60.10 -51.77
CA LEU A 55 56.48 -58.71 -52.15
C LEU A 55 55.62 -57.99 -51.10
N LEU A 56 54.57 -58.63 -50.62
CA LEU A 56 53.69 -58.10 -49.58
C LEU A 56 54.44 -57.88 -48.26
N LYS A 57 55.30 -58.83 -47.88
CA LYS A 57 56.14 -58.74 -46.68
C LYS A 57 57.11 -57.57 -46.73
N THR A 58 57.77 -57.36 -47.87
CA THR A 58 58.69 -56.22 -48.06
C THR A 58 57.93 -54.90 -47.97
N ALA A 59 56.79 -54.79 -48.66
CA ALA A 59 55.99 -53.58 -48.64
C ALA A 59 55.38 -53.27 -47.26
N MET A 60 55.00 -54.28 -46.48
CA MET A 60 54.55 -54.07 -45.10
C MET A 60 55.65 -53.42 -44.25
N VAL A 61 56.89 -53.91 -44.38
CA VAL A 61 58.05 -53.36 -43.67
C VAL A 61 58.33 -51.92 -44.13
N GLU A 62 58.23 -51.65 -45.43
CA GLU A 62 58.36 -50.29 -45.96
C GLU A 62 57.28 -49.34 -45.46
N LEU A 63 56.03 -49.80 -45.36
CA LEU A 63 54.91 -48.98 -44.89
C LEU A 63 55.03 -48.66 -43.39
N ILE A 64 55.44 -49.64 -42.58
CA ILE A 64 55.76 -49.42 -41.16
C ILE A 64 56.93 -48.44 -41.02
N ASN A 65 58.00 -48.59 -41.82
CA ASN A 65 59.16 -47.72 -41.75
C ASN A 65 58.87 -46.29 -42.26
N LYS A 66 57.99 -46.15 -43.26
CA LYS A 66 57.56 -44.86 -43.82
C LYS A 66 56.82 -44.04 -42.78
N ASP A 67 55.91 -44.68 -42.03
CA ASP A 67 55.07 -43.99 -41.04
C ASP A 67 55.66 -44.07 -39.61
N TYR A 68 56.85 -44.67 -39.44
CA TYR A 68 57.51 -44.83 -38.13
C TYR A 68 57.81 -43.48 -37.47
N ALA A 69 58.31 -42.52 -38.24
CA ALA A 69 58.63 -41.19 -37.74
C ALA A 69 57.37 -40.47 -37.21
N ASP A 70 56.24 -40.61 -37.93
CA ASP A 70 54.98 -39.98 -37.56
C ASP A 70 54.36 -40.66 -36.32
N PHE A 71 54.43 -41.99 -36.22
CA PHE A 71 53.97 -42.71 -35.02
C PHE A 71 54.79 -42.35 -33.78
N VAL A 72 56.13 -42.27 -33.91
CA VAL A 72 57.01 -41.87 -32.81
C VAL A 72 56.77 -40.41 -32.40
N ASN A 73 56.61 -39.50 -33.36
CA ASN A 73 56.29 -38.10 -33.07
C ASN A 73 54.92 -37.96 -32.40
N LEU A 74 53.89 -38.67 -32.87
CA LEU A 74 52.56 -38.64 -32.28
C LEU A 74 52.58 -39.17 -30.85
N SER A 75 53.23 -40.31 -30.60
CA SER A 75 53.35 -40.89 -29.26
C SER A 75 54.11 -39.97 -28.28
N THR A 76 55.18 -39.33 -28.74
CA THR A 76 55.97 -38.37 -27.94
C THR A 76 55.15 -37.11 -27.62
N ASN A 77 54.41 -36.59 -28.60
CA ASN A 77 53.56 -35.40 -28.42
C ASN A 77 52.35 -35.69 -27.54
N LEU A 78 51.75 -36.88 -27.63
CA LEU A 78 50.62 -37.27 -26.79
C LEU A 78 51.04 -37.31 -25.31
N VAL A 79 52.20 -37.89 -25.01
CA VAL A 79 52.76 -37.92 -23.64
C VAL A 79 53.16 -36.52 -23.16
N GLY A 80 53.66 -35.66 -24.05
CA GLY A 80 53.95 -34.26 -23.74
C GLY A 80 52.70 -33.41 -23.45
N MET A 81 51.57 -33.74 -24.09
CA MET A 81 50.32 -33.02 -23.96
C MET A 81 49.73 -33.13 -22.55
N ASP A 82 49.85 -34.28 -21.89
CA ASP A 82 49.39 -34.44 -20.49
C ASP A 82 50.10 -33.47 -19.54
N LYS A 83 51.39 -33.18 -19.78
CA LYS A 83 52.15 -32.22 -18.98
C LYS A 83 51.64 -30.79 -19.19
N VAL A 84 51.37 -30.40 -20.44
CA VAL A 84 50.81 -29.08 -20.78
C VAL A 84 49.39 -28.93 -20.23
N LEU A 85 48.57 -29.99 -20.33
CA LEU A 85 47.22 -30.03 -19.80
C LEU A 85 47.22 -29.86 -18.28
N ASN A 86 48.13 -30.54 -17.58
CA ASN A 86 48.28 -30.39 -16.12
C ASN A 86 48.82 -29.00 -15.73
N GLN A 87 49.71 -28.42 -16.53
CA GLN A 87 50.21 -27.06 -16.32
C GLN A 87 49.12 -25.99 -16.49
N LEU A 88 48.07 -26.27 -17.27
CA LEU A 88 46.93 -25.36 -17.46
C LEU A 88 45.77 -25.65 -16.51
N SER A 89 45.50 -26.93 -16.21
CA SER A 89 44.35 -27.34 -15.39
C SER A 89 44.48 -26.85 -13.94
N VAL A 90 45.69 -26.86 -13.38
CA VAL A 90 45.94 -26.44 -12.00
C VAL A 90 45.71 -24.93 -11.81
N PRO A 91 46.33 -24.01 -12.59
CA PRO A 91 46.06 -22.57 -12.48
C PRO A 91 44.60 -22.20 -12.79
N LEU A 92 43.96 -22.88 -13.75
CA LEU A 92 42.54 -22.65 -14.05
C LEU A 92 41.64 -23.11 -12.89
N GLY A 93 41.99 -24.21 -12.22
CA GLY A 93 41.32 -24.66 -11.00
C GLY A 93 41.45 -23.65 -9.87
N GLN A 94 42.67 -23.16 -9.62
CA GLN A 94 42.95 -22.12 -8.62
C GLN A 94 42.18 -20.83 -8.90
N LEU A 95 42.22 -20.33 -10.15
CA LEU A 95 41.49 -19.13 -10.56
C LEU A 95 39.98 -19.31 -10.36
N ARG A 96 39.44 -20.49 -10.69
CA ARG A 96 38.03 -20.80 -10.43
C ARG A 96 37.71 -20.75 -8.93
N GLU A 97 38.55 -21.30 -8.07
CA GLU A 97 38.37 -21.24 -6.61
C GLU A 97 38.45 -19.81 -6.09
N GLU A 98 39.41 -19.01 -6.55
CA GLU A 98 39.54 -17.58 -6.20
C GLU A 98 38.31 -16.78 -6.63
N VAL A 99 37.81 -17.00 -7.85
CA VAL A 99 36.58 -16.34 -8.35
C VAL A 99 35.35 -16.76 -7.54
N LEU A 100 35.23 -18.04 -7.18
CA LEU A 100 34.14 -18.53 -6.35
C LEU A 100 34.20 -17.93 -4.93
N SER A 101 35.40 -17.85 -4.36
CA SER A 101 35.65 -17.20 -3.06
C SER A 101 35.30 -15.72 -3.11
N LEU A 102 35.78 -14.98 -4.11
CA LEU A 102 35.46 -13.58 -4.31
C LEU A 102 33.97 -13.35 -4.51
N ARG A 103 33.29 -14.17 -5.31
CA ARG A 103 31.84 -14.13 -5.48
C ARG A 103 31.12 -14.34 -4.16
N SER A 104 31.57 -15.28 -3.33
CA SER A 104 31.02 -15.53 -2.00
C SER A 104 31.17 -14.30 -1.11
N SER A 105 32.38 -13.73 -1.03
CA SER A 105 32.68 -12.53 -0.25
C SER A 105 31.85 -11.31 -0.69
N VAL A 106 31.68 -11.11 -2.00
CA VAL A 106 30.82 -10.05 -2.54
C VAL A 106 29.36 -10.28 -2.18
N SER A 107 28.88 -11.53 -2.31
CA SER A 107 27.48 -11.87 -1.97
C SER A 107 27.20 -11.67 -0.47
N GLU A 108 28.17 -12.01 0.39
CA GLU A 108 28.10 -11.74 1.82
C GLU A 108 28.08 -10.24 2.12
N GLY A 109 28.92 -9.46 1.43
CA GLY A 109 28.94 -8.01 1.52
C GLY A 109 27.60 -7.37 1.13
N ILE A 110 27.00 -7.82 0.01
CA ILE A 110 25.67 -7.35 -0.44
C ILE A 110 24.62 -7.66 0.63
N ARG A 111 24.57 -8.90 1.12
CA ARG A 111 23.60 -9.29 2.17
C ARG A 111 23.79 -8.45 3.43
N ALA A 112 25.02 -8.20 3.86
CA ALA A 112 25.31 -7.37 5.02
C ALA A 112 24.82 -5.92 4.82
N VAL A 113 24.98 -5.36 3.62
CA VAL A 113 24.48 -4.03 3.28
C VAL A 113 22.95 -4.00 3.30
N ASP A 114 22.29 -4.99 2.70
CA ASP A 114 20.82 -5.09 2.68
C ASP A 114 20.23 -5.19 4.09
N GLU A 115 20.82 -6.03 4.96
CA GLU A 115 20.41 -6.13 6.36
C GLU A 115 20.60 -4.79 7.09
N ARG A 116 21.68 -4.06 6.82
CA ARG A 116 21.93 -2.75 7.42
C ARG A 116 20.96 -1.69 6.92
N MET A 117 20.64 -1.69 5.63
CA MET A 117 19.65 -0.79 5.04
C MET A 117 18.25 -1.06 5.61
N SER A 118 17.86 -2.33 5.74
CA SER A 118 16.60 -2.72 6.37
C SER A 118 16.52 -2.26 7.83
N LYS A 119 17.59 -2.48 8.61
CA LYS A 119 17.70 -1.96 9.98
C LYS A 119 17.64 -0.44 10.04
N GLN A 120 18.28 0.26 9.09
CA GLN A 120 18.25 1.72 9.03
C GLN A 120 16.85 2.25 8.75
N GLU A 121 16.09 1.61 7.85
CA GLU A 121 14.71 2.01 7.57
C GLU A 121 13.78 1.77 8.76
N ASP A 122 13.92 0.64 9.48
CA ASP A 122 13.20 0.38 10.72
C ASP A 122 13.52 1.42 11.81
N ILE A 123 14.80 1.74 12.01
CA ILE A 123 15.23 2.79 12.94
C ILE A 123 14.66 4.15 12.52
N ARG A 124 14.63 4.46 11.22
CA ARG A 124 14.06 5.72 10.70
C ARG A 124 12.56 5.78 10.97
N GLY A 125 11.84 4.69 10.77
CA GLY A 125 10.44 4.54 11.12
C GLY A 125 10.19 4.79 12.61
N LYS A 126 10.93 4.07 13.48
CA LYS A 126 10.86 4.24 14.94
C LYS A 126 11.17 5.68 15.38
N LYS A 127 12.20 6.31 14.80
CA LYS A 127 12.56 7.70 15.08
C LYS A 127 11.42 8.66 14.72
N MET A 128 10.80 8.48 13.55
CA MET A 128 9.66 9.31 13.14
C MET A 128 8.48 9.15 14.10
N CYS A 129 8.20 7.93 14.55
CA CYS A 129 7.15 7.66 15.54
C CYS A 129 7.40 8.39 16.87
N VAL A 130 8.64 8.31 17.39
CA VAL A 130 9.02 9.01 18.64
C VAL A 130 8.91 10.52 18.49
N LEU A 131 9.39 11.10 17.37
CA LEU A 131 9.29 12.54 17.13
C LEU A 131 7.84 13.03 17.07
N ARG A 132 6.96 12.26 16.42
CA ARG A 132 5.52 12.55 16.39
C ARG A 132 4.90 12.51 17.78
N LEU A 133 5.24 11.51 18.59
CA LEU A 133 4.74 11.42 19.95
C LEU A 133 5.22 12.58 20.84
N ILE A 134 6.50 12.97 20.71
CA ILE A 134 7.02 14.15 21.40
C ILE A 134 6.20 15.39 21.02
N GLN A 135 5.82 15.52 19.75
CA GLN A 135 4.97 16.63 19.30
C GLN A 135 3.57 16.57 19.92
N VAL A 136 2.94 15.38 19.96
CA VAL A 136 1.64 15.19 20.64
C VAL A 136 1.72 15.61 22.10
N ILE A 137 2.73 15.14 22.84
CA ILE A 137 2.91 15.46 24.27
C ILE A 137 3.14 16.96 24.46
N ARG A 138 4.00 17.58 23.64
CA ARG A 138 4.24 19.04 23.69
C ARG A 138 2.99 19.85 23.41
N SER A 139 2.16 19.43 22.44
CA SER A 139 0.88 20.10 22.14
C SER A 139 -0.09 19.97 23.32
N VAL A 140 -0.20 18.78 23.94
CA VAL A 140 -1.01 18.56 25.16
C VAL A 140 -0.52 19.46 26.29
N GLU A 141 0.79 19.46 26.60
CA GLU A 141 1.37 20.29 27.65
C GLU A 141 1.18 21.79 27.38
N LYS A 142 1.27 22.22 26.12
CA LYS A 142 1.03 23.61 25.72
C LYS A 142 -0.43 24.01 25.97
N ILE A 143 -1.38 23.15 25.60
CA ILE A 143 -2.81 23.39 25.86
C ILE A 143 -3.09 23.43 27.36
N GLU A 144 -2.60 22.45 28.12
CA GLU A 144 -2.74 22.40 29.57
C GLU A 144 -2.11 23.63 30.25
N LYS A 145 -0.97 24.12 29.75
CA LYS A 145 -0.34 25.34 30.26
C LYS A 145 -1.18 26.59 29.97
N ILE A 146 -1.77 26.70 28.78
CA ILE A 146 -2.68 27.81 28.45
C ILE A 146 -3.88 27.77 29.40
N LEU A 147 -4.45 26.58 29.63
CA LEU A 147 -5.58 26.37 30.53
C LEU A 147 -5.24 26.73 31.99
N ASN A 148 -4.14 26.22 32.54
CA ASN A 148 -3.71 26.46 33.93
C ASN A 148 -3.27 27.92 34.18
N SER A 149 -2.78 28.61 33.15
CA SER A 149 -2.39 30.02 33.28
C SER A 149 -3.58 30.95 33.52
N GLN A 150 -4.79 30.51 33.21
CA GLN A 150 -6.03 31.28 33.44
C GLN A 150 -6.60 31.01 34.83
N SER A 151 -6.65 29.75 35.25
CA SER A 151 -7.11 29.40 36.61
C SER A 151 -6.28 30.09 37.71
N SER A 152 -5.00 30.39 37.45
CA SER A 152 -4.11 31.10 38.37
C SER A 152 -4.26 32.63 38.38
N LYS A 153 -4.81 33.26 37.34
CA LYS A 153 -4.98 34.72 37.29
C LYS A 153 -6.31 35.16 37.93
N GLU A 154 -7.31 34.29 37.90
CA GLU A 154 -8.65 34.54 38.45
C GLU A 154 -8.71 34.40 39.98
N THR A 155 -7.75 33.72 40.62
CA THR A 155 -7.66 33.70 42.10
C THR A 155 -7.34 35.06 42.74
N SER A 156 -7.10 36.11 41.94
CA SER A 156 -6.76 37.46 42.40
C SER A 156 -7.88 38.49 42.20
N ALA A 157 -8.97 38.15 41.50
CA ALA A 157 -10.06 39.08 41.20
C ALA A 157 -11.39 38.46 41.64
N LEU A 158 -11.88 38.89 42.80
CA LEU A 158 -13.26 38.68 43.22
C LEU A 158 -14.18 39.48 42.30
N GLU A 159 -14.79 38.84 41.30
CA GLU A 159 -16.07 39.29 40.73
C GLU A 159 -16.74 38.15 39.94
N GLY A 160 -17.99 37.85 40.31
CA GLY A 160 -18.73 36.65 39.88
C GLY A 160 -19.30 36.73 38.47
N HIS A 161 -18.49 36.38 37.48
CA HIS A 161 -18.96 35.84 36.20
C HIS A 161 -18.27 34.49 35.95
N SER A 162 -19.03 33.51 35.49
CA SER A 162 -18.63 32.09 35.37
C SER A 162 -17.28 31.90 34.63
N PRO A 163 -16.50 30.86 34.97
CA PRO A 163 -15.07 30.71 34.66
C PRO A 163 -14.85 30.13 33.24
N LEU A 164 -15.43 30.77 32.23
CA LEU A 164 -15.32 30.32 30.85
C LEU A 164 -14.14 31.03 30.16
N LEU A 165 -13.30 30.24 29.49
CA LEU A 165 -12.17 30.74 28.70
C LEU A 165 -12.63 31.85 27.75
N THR A 166 -11.97 33.00 27.79
CA THR A 166 -12.23 34.10 26.85
C THR A 166 -12.14 33.61 25.40
N GLY A 167 -13.02 34.06 24.51
CA GLY A 167 -13.10 33.58 23.11
C GLY A 167 -11.77 33.57 22.35
N GLN A 168 -10.89 34.55 22.58
CA GLN A 168 -9.54 34.61 21.99
C GLN A 168 -8.62 33.45 22.45
N ILE A 169 -8.74 33.05 23.70
CA ILE A 169 -7.96 31.93 24.27
C ILE A 169 -8.48 30.62 23.72
N LEU A 170 -9.81 30.51 23.60
CA LEU A 170 -10.48 29.35 23.05
C LEU A 170 -10.08 29.08 21.60
N GLU A 171 -9.98 30.13 20.77
CA GLU A 171 -9.48 30.04 19.40
C GLU A 171 -8.01 29.57 19.34
N ARG A 172 -7.17 30.10 20.24
CA ARG A 172 -5.78 29.64 20.36
C ARG A 172 -5.69 28.18 20.81
N ILE A 173 -6.54 27.73 21.73
CA ILE A 173 -6.59 26.34 22.15
C ILE A 173 -7.11 25.46 21.00
N ALA A 174 -8.14 25.89 20.27
CA ALA A 174 -8.72 25.16 19.15
C ALA A 174 -7.71 24.94 18.01
N THR A 175 -6.90 25.96 17.68
CA THR A 175 -5.84 25.82 16.67
C THR A 175 -4.74 24.82 17.09
N GLU A 176 -4.31 24.85 18.36
CA GLU A 176 -3.36 23.86 18.90
C GLU A 176 -3.99 22.47 19.04
N PHE A 177 -5.28 22.41 19.35
CA PHE A 177 -6.04 21.17 19.46
C PHE A 177 -6.20 20.50 18.10
N ASN A 178 -6.45 21.26 17.03
CA ASN A 178 -6.50 20.73 15.68
C ASN A 178 -5.14 20.14 15.26
N GLN A 179 -4.03 20.83 15.58
CA GLN A 179 -2.68 20.29 15.36
C GLN A 179 -2.42 19.01 16.16
N LEU A 180 -2.85 18.99 17.44
CA LEU A 180 -2.79 17.80 18.29
C LEU A 180 -3.57 16.63 17.68
N GLN A 181 -4.79 16.88 17.20
CA GLN A 181 -5.64 15.87 16.58
C GLN A 181 -5.00 15.31 15.31
N PHE A 182 -4.42 16.15 14.45
CA PHE A 182 -3.68 15.74 13.26
C PHE A 182 -2.50 14.80 13.59
N HIS A 183 -1.69 15.15 14.60
CA HIS A 183 -0.56 14.31 15.03
C HIS A 183 -1.01 13.04 15.75
N ALA A 184 -2.10 13.08 16.52
CA ALA A 184 -2.67 11.92 17.20
C ALA A 184 -3.22 10.89 16.21
N VAL A 185 -3.92 11.32 15.16
CA VAL A 185 -4.45 10.44 14.10
C VAL A 185 -3.33 9.76 13.31
N GLN A 186 -2.25 10.48 13.01
CA GLN A 186 -1.06 9.89 12.36
C GLN A 186 -0.26 8.93 13.24
N SER A 187 -0.53 8.93 14.55
CA SER A 187 0.18 8.10 15.53
C SER A 187 -0.66 6.91 16.03
N LYS A 188 -1.74 6.59 15.31
CA LYS A 188 -2.61 5.43 15.62
C LYS A 188 -1.80 4.14 15.69
N GLY A 189 -2.10 3.32 16.71
CA GLY A 189 -1.44 2.03 16.93
C GLY A 189 -0.16 2.07 17.78
N MET A 190 0.29 3.25 18.23
CA MET A 190 1.41 3.33 19.17
C MET A 190 0.95 3.16 20.64
N PRO A 191 1.54 2.24 21.42
CA PRO A 191 1.16 2.00 22.83
C PRO A 191 1.27 3.25 23.72
N LEU A 192 2.19 4.16 23.40
CA LEU A 192 2.37 5.39 24.17
C LEU A 192 1.22 6.39 23.96
N LEU A 193 0.53 6.34 22.81
CA LEU A 193 -0.65 7.17 22.58
C LEU A 193 -1.79 6.77 23.52
N ASP A 194 -1.89 5.49 23.90
CA ASP A 194 -2.91 5.02 24.85
C ASP A 194 -2.76 5.68 26.23
N LYS A 195 -1.52 5.99 26.64
CA LYS A 195 -1.26 6.72 27.89
C LYS A 195 -1.64 8.22 27.81
N VAL A 196 -1.60 8.81 26.63
CA VAL A 196 -1.91 10.23 26.41
C VAL A 196 -3.39 10.44 26.06
N ARG A 197 -4.08 9.40 25.58
CA ARG A 197 -5.50 9.45 25.20
C ARG A 197 -6.42 10.00 26.30
N PRO A 198 -6.29 9.63 27.59
CA PRO A 198 -7.12 10.22 28.65
C PRO A 198 -6.92 11.73 28.80
N ARG A 199 -5.68 12.23 28.63
CA ARG A 199 -5.38 13.67 28.67
C ARG A 199 -6.00 14.40 27.48
N ILE A 200 -5.91 13.83 26.28
CA ILE A 200 -6.56 14.37 25.08
C ILE A 200 -8.08 14.42 25.27
N ALA A 201 -8.67 13.36 25.82
CA ALA A 201 -10.11 13.31 26.11
C ALA A 201 -10.51 14.37 27.14
N GLY A 202 -9.71 14.57 28.20
CA GLY A 202 -9.92 15.64 29.17
C GLY A 202 -9.88 17.03 28.54
N ILE A 203 -8.89 17.31 27.69
CA ILE A 203 -8.82 18.56 26.92
C ILE A 203 -10.05 18.73 26.02
N THR A 204 -10.47 17.66 25.33
CA THR A 204 -11.63 17.68 24.44
C THR A 204 -12.90 18.03 25.22
N ALA A 205 -13.13 17.39 26.37
CA ALA A 205 -14.28 17.63 27.22
C ALA A 205 -14.30 19.06 27.77
N MET A 206 -13.16 19.57 28.26
CA MET A 206 -13.02 20.95 28.71
C MET A 206 -13.30 21.96 27.60
N LEU A 207 -12.77 21.72 26.41
CA LEU A 207 -12.99 22.59 25.26
C LEU A 207 -14.46 22.60 24.84
N GLN A 208 -15.10 21.42 24.81
CA GLN A 208 -16.51 21.28 24.48
C GLN A 208 -17.41 21.99 25.50
N GLN A 209 -17.17 21.79 26.80
CA GLN A 209 -17.90 22.47 27.87
C GLN A 209 -17.72 23.99 27.80
N SER A 210 -16.51 24.46 27.46
CA SER A 210 -16.22 25.88 27.33
C SER A 210 -16.95 26.51 26.14
N LEU A 211 -16.96 25.82 25.00
CA LEU A 211 -17.66 26.25 23.80
C LEU A 211 -19.18 26.24 24.00
N GLU A 212 -19.71 25.24 24.70
CA GLU A 212 -21.13 25.15 25.05
C GLU A 212 -21.55 26.35 25.90
N GLY A 213 -20.80 26.64 26.97
CA GLY A 213 -21.06 27.81 27.82
C GLY A 213 -21.03 29.13 27.04
N LEU A 214 -20.03 29.31 26.16
CA LEU A 214 -19.88 30.51 25.34
C LEU A 214 -21.02 30.65 24.31
N LEU A 215 -21.48 29.53 23.72
CA LEU A 215 -22.61 29.55 22.79
C LEU A 215 -23.90 29.92 23.52
N LEU A 216 -24.14 29.33 24.69
CA LEU A 216 -25.30 29.66 25.53
C LEU A 216 -25.32 31.12 25.92
N GLU A 217 -24.18 31.66 26.37
CA GLU A 217 -24.03 33.08 26.70
C GLU A 217 -24.35 33.96 25.48
N GLY A 218 -23.74 33.68 24.32
CA GLY A 218 -23.98 34.44 23.10
C GLY A 218 -25.43 34.40 22.62
N LEU A 219 -26.13 33.27 22.79
CA LEU A 219 -27.55 33.14 22.48
C LEU A 219 -28.44 33.92 23.46
N GLN A 220 -28.09 33.96 24.74
CA GLN A 220 -28.83 34.70 25.78
C GLN A 220 -28.64 36.21 25.68
N THR A 221 -27.41 36.67 25.40
CA THR A 221 -27.08 38.10 25.26
C THR A 221 -27.40 38.65 23.88
N VAL A 222 -27.73 37.77 22.92
CA VAL A 222 -27.97 38.11 21.50
C VAL A 222 -26.75 38.79 20.87
N ASP A 223 -25.55 38.41 21.32
CA ASP A 223 -24.30 38.98 20.85
C ASP A 223 -23.78 38.22 19.60
N VAL A 224 -23.84 38.91 18.47
CA VAL A 224 -23.43 38.39 17.16
C VAL A 224 -21.94 38.04 17.14
N ASP A 225 -21.10 38.82 17.81
CA ASP A 225 -19.66 38.61 17.82
C ASP A 225 -19.30 37.37 18.64
N ILE A 226 -19.88 37.19 19.83
CA ILE A 226 -19.66 36.00 20.66
C ILE A 226 -20.08 34.73 19.92
N VAL A 227 -21.29 34.71 19.37
CA VAL A 227 -21.79 33.54 18.61
C VAL A 227 -20.91 33.26 17.39
N ARG A 228 -20.49 34.29 16.65
CA ARG A 228 -19.60 34.13 15.49
C ARG A 228 -18.25 33.52 15.88
N HIS A 229 -17.61 34.02 16.93
CA HIS A 229 -16.34 33.47 17.40
C HIS A 229 -16.51 32.02 17.89
N CYS A 230 -17.60 31.73 18.59
CA CYS A 230 -17.89 30.38 19.07
C CYS A 230 -18.06 29.39 17.91
N LEU A 231 -18.89 29.72 16.92
CA LEU A 231 -19.12 28.85 15.74
C LEU A 231 -17.85 28.69 14.89
N ARG A 232 -17.03 29.73 14.71
CA ARG A 232 -15.73 29.57 14.04
C ARG A 232 -14.83 28.58 14.77
N THR A 233 -14.86 28.60 16.10
CA THR A 233 -14.05 27.72 16.94
C THR A 233 -14.54 26.28 16.85
N TYR A 234 -15.86 26.04 16.91
CA TYR A 234 -16.46 24.72 16.67
C TYR A 234 -16.10 24.16 15.28
N ALA A 235 -16.11 25.00 14.25
CA ALA A 235 -15.70 24.59 12.90
C ALA A 235 -14.20 24.23 12.84
N THR A 236 -13.35 24.98 13.55
CA THR A 236 -11.89 24.73 13.59
C THR A 236 -11.54 23.38 14.22
N ILE A 237 -12.34 22.90 15.15
CA ILE A 237 -12.16 21.59 15.81
C ILE A 237 -13.01 20.46 15.20
N ASP A 238 -13.65 20.71 14.05
CA ASP A 238 -14.50 19.74 13.34
C ASP A 238 -15.66 19.20 14.20
N LYS A 239 -16.27 20.08 15.01
CA LYS A 239 -17.42 19.78 15.89
C LYS A 239 -18.66 20.60 15.55
N THR A 240 -18.91 20.87 14.27
CA THR A 240 -20.08 21.65 13.82
C THR A 240 -21.40 21.03 14.25
N ARG A 241 -21.52 19.69 14.14
CA ARG A 241 -22.73 18.94 14.53
C ARG A 241 -23.04 19.04 16.02
N ASP A 242 -22.02 19.12 16.87
CA ASP A 242 -22.21 19.26 18.32
C ASP A 242 -22.88 20.61 18.64
N ALA A 243 -22.47 21.68 17.94
CA ALA A 243 -23.09 23.00 18.08
C ALA A 243 -24.52 23.03 17.53
N GLU A 244 -24.79 22.38 16.39
CA GLU A 244 -26.15 22.24 15.85
C GLU A 244 -27.07 21.48 16.80
N ALA A 245 -26.59 20.37 17.37
CA ALA A 245 -27.34 19.60 18.36
C ALA A 245 -27.62 20.41 19.63
N LEU A 246 -26.63 21.17 20.11
CA LEU A 246 -26.79 22.05 21.28
C LEU A 246 -27.85 23.13 21.05
N VAL A 247 -27.83 23.79 19.88
CA VAL A 247 -28.87 24.76 19.49
C VAL A 247 -30.24 24.08 19.44
N GLY A 248 -30.33 22.88 18.88
CA GLY A 248 -31.55 22.08 18.86
C GLY A 248 -32.10 21.86 20.27
N GLN A 249 -31.25 21.43 21.21
CA GLN A 249 -31.65 21.12 22.58
C GLN A 249 -32.03 22.35 23.42
N VAL A 250 -31.32 23.47 23.26
CA VAL A 250 -31.45 24.62 24.16
C VAL A 250 -32.42 25.66 23.62
N LEU A 251 -32.41 25.90 22.30
CA LEU A 251 -33.22 26.95 21.69
C LEU A 251 -34.50 26.38 21.06
N VAL A 252 -34.38 25.30 20.30
CA VAL A 252 -35.49 24.78 19.50
C VAL A 252 -36.44 23.95 20.35
N LYS A 253 -35.93 22.92 21.01
CA LYS A 253 -36.71 21.94 21.77
C LYS A 253 -37.66 22.59 22.79
N PRO A 254 -37.24 23.54 23.65
CA PRO A 254 -38.15 24.13 24.64
C PRO A 254 -39.30 24.90 24.01
N TYR A 255 -39.10 25.48 22.82
CA TYR A 255 -40.17 26.13 22.07
C TYR A 255 -41.10 25.10 21.42
N MET A 256 -40.55 24.04 20.83
CA MET A 256 -41.36 22.97 20.20
C MET A 256 -42.22 22.25 21.23
N ASP A 257 -41.69 21.93 22.40
CA ASP A 257 -42.43 21.31 23.51
C ASP A 257 -43.57 22.21 24.02
N GLN A 258 -43.47 23.53 23.87
CA GLN A 258 -44.53 24.49 24.24
C GLN A 258 -45.59 24.68 23.15
N VAL A 259 -45.24 24.45 21.88
CA VAL A 259 -46.13 24.69 20.74
C VAL A 259 -46.85 23.42 20.31
N ILE A 260 -46.16 22.28 20.30
CA ILE A 260 -46.67 20.99 19.82
C ILE A 260 -47.30 20.24 21.00
N ILE A 261 -48.53 20.64 21.36
CA ILE A 261 -49.29 20.08 22.48
C ILE A 261 -50.65 19.58 21.99
N GLU A 262 -50.92 18.28 22.15
CA GLU A 262 -52.19 17.63 21.73
C GLU A 262 -53.44 18.35 22.26
N GLN A 263 -53.42 18.73 23.55
CA GLN A 263 -54.52 19.43 24.19
C GLN A 263 -54.88 20.76 23.51
N VAL A 264 -53.90 21.49 22.99
CA VAL A 264 -54.12 22.78 22.31
C VAL A 264 -54.74 22.58 20.93
N VAL A 265 -54.41 21.46 20.28
CA VAL A 265 -54.94 21.06 18.97
C VAL A 265 -56.39 20.64 19.08
N GLU A 266 -56.72 19.79 20.06
CA GLU A 266 -58.07 19.25 20.25
C GLU A 266 -59.07 20.28 20.78
N SER A 267 -58.62 21.27 21.55
CA SER A 267 -59.49 22.25 22.20
C SER A 267 -59.95 23.39 21.28
N HIS A 268 -59.35 23.54 20.09
CA HIS A 268 -59.68 24.61 19.15
C HIS A 268 -60.02 24.06 17.77
N PRO A 269 -61.11 24.51 17.12
CA PRO A 269 -61.52 24.03 15.80
C PRO A 269 -60.49 24.29 14.68
N ASN A 270 -59.52 25.20 14.90
CA ASN A 270 -58.39 25.46 14.00
C ASN A 270 -57.03 25.28 14.71
N GLY A 271 -56.98 24.45 15.76
CA GLY A 271 -55.79 24.30 16.63
C GLY A 271 -54.53 23.89 15.87
N LEU A 272 -54.69 23.02 14.87
CA LEU A 272 -53.60 22.55 14.01
C LEU A 272 -53.01 23.67 13.14
N GLN A 273 -53.87 24.50 12.53
CA GLN A 273 -53.42 25.63 11.71
C GLN A 273 -52.71 26.70 12.56
N ILE A 274 -53.20 26.95 13.78
CA ILE A 274 -52.54 27.87 14.73
C ILE A 274 -51.17 27.34 15.13
N MET A 275 -51.04 26.04 15.38
CA MET A 275 -49.76 25.41 15.70
C MET A 275 -48.78 25.55 14.53
N TYR A 276 -49.17 25.18 13.30
CA TYR A 276 -48.30 25.31 12.13
C TYR A 276 -47.87 26.76 11.88
N ASN A 277 -48.76 27.73 12.06
CA ASN A 277 -48.39 29.15 11.98
C ASN A 277 -47.33 29.53 13.03
N LYS A 278 -47.48 29.09 14.28
CA LYS A 278 -46.45 29.31 15.32
C LYS A 278 -45.12 28.63 14.98
N LEU A 279 -45.15 27.41 14.43
CA LEU A 279 -43.95 26.71 13.97
C LEU A 279 -43.24 27.48 12.84
N LEU A 280 -44.01 28.04 11.89
CA LEU A 280 -43.48 28.86 10.81
C LEU A 280 -42.90 30.19 11.32
N GLU A 281 -43.47 30.76 12.38
CA GLU A 281 -42.96 31.98 13.03
C GLU A 281 -41.65 31.76 13.81
N PHE A 282 -41.30 30.51 14.16
CA PHE A 282 -40.10 30.23 14.94
C PHE A 282 -38.82 30.71 14.25
N VAL A 283 -38.61 30.29 12.99
CA VAL A 283 -37.35 30.55 12.26
C VAL A 283 -37.07 32.04 12.04
N PRO A 284 -38.04 32.88 11.61
CA PRO A 284 -37.83 34.33 11.46
C PRO A 284 -37.51 35.06 12.78
N HIS A 285 -38.07 34.61 13.91
CA HIS A 285 -37.97 35.32 15.19
C HIS A 285 -36.82 34.81 16.06
N HIS A 286 -36.67 33.49 16.19
CA HIS A 286 -35.75 32.88 17.15
C HIS A 286 -34.41 32.48 16.50
N CYS A 287 -34.37 32.21 15.20
CA CYS A 287 -33.13 31.85 14.50
C CYS A 287 -32.47 33.03 13.77
N ARG A 288 -32.94 34.27 13.97
CA ARG A 288 -32.42 35.46 13.29
C ARG A 288 -30.92 35.65 13.50
N LEU A 289 -30.47 35.57 14.75
CA LEU A 289 -29.06 35.70 15.13
C LEU A 289 -28.19 34.66 14.42
N LEU A 290 -28.59 33.39 14.49
CA LEU A 290 -27.87 32.29 13.84
C LEU A 290 -27.82 32.47 12.32
N ARG A 291 -28.92 32.89 11.70
CA ARG A 291 -28.97 33.20 10.25
C ARG A 291 -28.07 34.36 9.86
N GLU A 292 -27.97 35.38 10.71
CA GLU A 292 -27.05 36.51 10.48
C GLU A 292 -25.59 36.05 10.52
N VAL A 293 -25.24 35.19 11.48
CA VAL A 293 -23.87 34.65 11.61
C VAL A 293 -23.52 33.65 10.51
N THR A 294 -24.46 32.80 10.06
CA THR A 294 -24.20 31.77 9.03
C THR A 294 -24.49 32.21 7.60
N GLY A 295 -25.01 33.43 7.38
CA GLY A 295 -25.26 33.99 6.05
C GLY A 295 -26.62 33.65 5.43
N GLY A 296 -27.58 33.19 6.23
CA GLY A 296 -28.96 32.85 5.81
C GLY A 296 -29.88 34.06 5.52
N ALA A 297 -29.34 35.28 5.54
CA ALA A 297 -30.03 36.50 5.10
C ALA A 297 -29.03 37.42 4.38
N ILE A 298 -29.21 37.56 3.05
CA ILE A 298 -28.70 38.62 2.17
C ILE A 298 -27.39 39.29 2.68
N SER A 299 -26.24 38.65 2.50
CA SER A 299 -24.96 39.25 2.91
C SER A 299 -24.57 40.40 1.97
N SER A 300 -24.65 41.64 2.45
CA SER A 300 -23.96 42.78 1.83
C SER A 300 -22.46 42.83 2.17
N GLU A 301 -21.95 42.00 3.08
CA GLU A 301 -20.53 42.00 3.46
C GLU A 301 -19.95 40.58 3.43
N LYS A 302 -19.24 40.26 2.35
CA LYS A 302 -18.67 38.95 1.99
C LYS A 302 -17.56 38.41 2.92
N GLY A 303 -17.37 38.98 4.12
CA GLY A 303 -16.22 38.67 4.99
C GLY A 303 -16.54 38.01 6.33
N ASN A 304 -17.78 38.07 6.82
CA ASN A 304 -18.07 37.80 8.24
C ASN A 304 -19.03 36.65 8.54
N THR A 305 -19.37 35.84 7.54
CA THR A 305 -20.21 34.64 7.71
C THR A 305 -19.37 33.43 8.13
N VAL A 306 -19.94 32.54 8.95
CA VAL A 306 -19.34 31.26 9.33
C VAL A 306 -19.98 30.13 8.49
N PRO A 307 -19.30 29.63 7.45
CA PRO A 307 -19.84 28.57 6.61
C PRO A 307 -19.81 27.21 7.33
N GLY A 308 -20.61 26.25 6.85
CA GLY A 308 -20.57 24.86 7.31
C GLY A 308 -21.63 24.48 8.35
N TYR A 309 -22.61 25.35 8.59
CA TYR A 309 -23.73 25.12 9.50
C TYR A 309 -25.05 25.16 8.74
N ASP A 310 -25.92 24.19 9.04
CA ASP A 310 -27.31 24.19 8.61
C ASP A 310 -28.22 23.95 9.81
N PHE A 311 -28.38 24.99 10.63
CA PHE A 311 -29.24 24.94 11.81
C PHE A 311 -30.71 24.64 11.45
N LEU A 312 -31.17 24.97 10.24
CA LEU A 312 -32.55 24.68 9.85
C LEU A 312 -32.76 23.17 9.69
N VAL A 313 -31.85 22.52 8.95
CA VAL A 313 -31.94 21.08 8.66
C VAL A 313 -31.49 20.24 9.85
N ASN A 314 -30.44 20.65 10.56
CA ASN A 314 -29.79 19.82 11.58
C ASN A 314 -30.23 20.14 13.02
N SER A 315 -30.84 21.30 13.27
CA SER A 315 -31.34 21.68 14.61
C SER A 315 -32.85 21.86 14.65
N VAL A 316 -33.43 22.60 13.70
CA VAL A 316 -34.85 22.97 13.76
C VAL A 316 -35.74 21.81 13.32
N TRP A 317 -35.51 21.30 12.10
CA TRP A 317 -36.34 20.25 11.51
C TRP A 317 -36.42 18.96 12.34
N PRO A 318 -35.32 18.41 12.91
CA PRO A 318 -35.38 17.18 13.67
C PRO A 318 -36.20 17.30 14.95
N GLU A 319 -36.18 18.46 15.60
CA GLU A 319 -36.98 18.71 16.81
C GLU A 319 -38.46 18.92 16.48
N ILE A 320 -38.78 19.54 15.33
CA ILE A 320 -40.18 19.63 14.85
C ILE A 320 -40.73 18.23 14.59
N VAL A 321 -40.01 17.41 13.81
CA VAL A 321 -40.45 16.05 13.47
C VAL A 321 -40.63 15.22 14.73
N ARG A 322 -39.65 15.24 15.64
CA ARG A 322 -39.73 14.52 16.91
C ARG A 322 -40.93 14.98 17.75
N GLY A 323 -41.14 16.29 17.87
CA GLY A 323 -42.29 16.82 18.61
C GLY A 323 -43.63 16.39 18.00
N LEU A 324 -43.76 16.36 16.67
CA LEU A 324 -44.97 15.88 15.99
C LEU A 324 -45.18 14.38 16.19
N GLU A 325 -44.13 13.56 16.09
CA GLU A 325 -44.22 12.11 16.28
C GLU A 325 -44.55 11.71 17.72
N GLU A 326 -43.94 12.39 18.70
CA GLU A 326 -44.09 12.06 20.12
C GLU A 326 -45.37 12.64 20.72
N ASN A 327 -45.73 13.89 20.39
CA ASN A 327 -46.86 14.60 21.01
C ASN A 327 -48.14 14.58 20.17
N LEU A 328 -48.11 14.15 18.90
CA LEU A 328 -49.29 14.07 18.03
C LEU A 328 -49.36 12.75 17.23
N PRO A 329 -49.28 11.57 17.87
CA PRO A 329 -49.40 10.29 17.18
C PRO A 329 -50.79 10.12 16.53
N SER A 330 -51.80 10.82 17.05
CA SER A 330 -53.17 10.86 16.55
C SER A 330 -53.27 11.40 15.11
N LEU A 331 -52.41 12.35 14.71
CA LEU A 331 -52.36 12.86 13.32
C LEU A 331 -51.92 11.81 12.29
N PHE A 332 -51.17 10.80 12.73
CA PHE A 332 -50.67 9.73 11.86
C PHE A 332 -51.54 8.47 11.91
N ASN A 333 -52.70 8.54 12.56
CA ASN A 333 -53.60 7.40 12.70
C ASN A 333 -54.29 7.10 11.34
N PRO A 334 -54.09 5.91 10.75
CA PRO A 334 -54.72 5.56 9.47
C PRO A 334 -56.25 5.45 9.54
N GLY A 335 -56.84 5.46 10.75
CA GLY A 335 -58.28 5.39 10.98
C GLY A 335 -59.06 6.68 10.71
N ASP A 336 -58.39 7.84 10.63
CA ASP A 336 -59.03 9.13 10.32
C ASP A 336 -58.18 9.97 9.35
N PRO A 337 -58.30 9.73 8.03
CA PRO A 337 -57.55 10.50 7.02
C PRO A 337 -57.91 11.99 7.01
N ASN A 338 -59.10 12.36 7.46
CA ASN A 338 -59.58 13.75 7.39
C ASN A 338 -58.84 14.64 8.41
N ALA A 339 -58.47 14.09 9.57
CA ALA A 339 -57.66 14.78 10.57
C ALA A 339 -56.26 15.19 10.03
N PHE A 340 -55.68 14.40 9.12
CA PHE A 340 -54.41 14.75 8.45
C PHE A 340 -54.61 15.78 7.33
N HIS A 341 -55.77 15.78 6.67
CA HIS A 341 -56.10 16.66 5.53
C HIS A 341 -56.73 18.01 5.91
N GLU A 342 -57.10 18.23 7.18
CA GLU A 342 -57.53 19.55 7.67
C GLU A 342 -56.40 20.61 7.65
N VAL A 343 -55.15 20.20 7.44
CA VAL A 343 -54.02 21.12 7.22
C VAL A 343 -54.21 21.85 5.88
N PRO A 344 -54.39 23.19 5.88
CA PRO A 344 -54.43 23.94 4.65
C PRO A 344 -53.06 23.83 3.98
N VAL A 345 -53.07 23.48 2.70
CA VAL A 345 -51.89 23.53 1.82
C VAL A 345 -51.20 24.89 2.04
N PRO A 346 -49.92 24.93 2.45
CA PRO A 346 -49.22 26.20 2.63
C PRO A 346 -49.23 26.96 1.30
N PRO A 347 -49.42 28.28 1.28
CA PRO A 347 -49.25 29.05 0.06
C PRO A 347 -47.83 28.80 -0.45
N SER A 348 -47.74 28.37 -1.70
CA SER A 348 -46.52 28.13 -2.45
C SER A 348 -45.45 29.19 -2.17
N PHE A 349 -44.27 28.72 -1.75
CA PHE A 349 -43.05 29.51 -1.59
C PHE A 349 -42.68 30.31 -2.84
#